data_AF-A0A9P7X793-F1
#
_entry.id   AF-A0A9P7X793-F1
#
_cell.length_a   1.000
_cell.length_b   1.000
_cell.length_c   1.000
_cell.angle_alpha   90.00
_cell.angle_beta   90.00
_cell.angle_gamma   90.00
#
_symmetry.space_group_name_H-M   'P 1'
#
loop_
_entity.id
_entity.type
_entity.pdbx_description
1 polymer ?
#
loop_
_entity_poly.entity_id
_entity_poly.type
_entity_poly.pdbx_seq_one_letter_code
_entity_poly.pdbx_strand_id
1 'polypeptide(L)'
;MSNTKSTPEVSSPAPLEELEFRGGPNEDVSSFLGAIKRAAVKQGRHLDNEWMISYAESCLRGDAMDWFDEMGTDITSMDWISLRKAFLRRFRSPLPPPPAAATEEATITEPVTGAKAARKAIAKKANAETEEVGSSAGATGKKVTGVTAKKTVAAEATSATEAAAAAAEAASRAATAAAKRAATAAAMATKAAEAAAEAAAAAAAEATGMKAAVEKAALSKRPTVQEVPAAPLPITVGYDIGDLKAKCLTKARPHYISHVFSY
;
A
#
# COMPACT_ATOMS: atom_id res chain seq x y z
N MET A 1 47.41 -30.67 21.10
CA MET A 1 46.25 -29.92 21.62
C MET A 1 45.64 -29.15 20.47
N SER A 2 44.72 -29.79 19.73
CA SER A 2 44.10 -29.20 18.55
C SER A 2 42.80 -28.52 18.97
N ASN A 3 42.80 -27.19 19.04
CA ASN A 3 41.57 -26.42 19.27
C ASN A 3 40.82 -26.28 17.94
N THR A 4 39.76 -27.07 17.78
CA THR A 4 38.76 -26.89 16.73
C THR A 4 37.95 -25.63 17.04
N LYS A 5 38.27 -24.55 16.33
CA LYS A 5 37.50 -23.31 16.30
C LYS A 5 36.16 -23.60 15.63
N SER A 6 35.11 -23.76 16.42
CA SER A 6 33.73 -23.84 15.95
C SER A 6 33.38 -22.55 15.23
N THR A 7 33.35 -22.62 13.91
CA THR A 7 32.67 -21.66 13.06
C THR A 7 31.20 -21.66 13.48
N PRO A 8 30.62 -20.54 13.94
CA PRO A 8 29.19 -20.46 14.13
C PRO A 8 28.58 -20.64 12.74
N GLU A 9 27.91 -21.77 12.56
CA GLU A 9 27.07 -22.04 11.41
C GLU A 9 26.16 -20.82 11.25
N VAL A 10 26.46 -20.01 10.24
CA VAL A 10 25.60 -18.92 9.81
C VAL A 10 24.35 -19.63 9.37
N SER A 11 23.37 -19.67 10.28
CA SER A 11 21.98 -20.03 10.06
C SER A 11 21.63 -19.59 8.65
N SER A 12 21.64 -20.58 7.74
CA SER A 12 21.23 -20.40 6.35
C SER A 12 19.91 -19.64 6.43
N PRO A 13 19.82 -18.41 5.88
CA PRO A 13 18.67 -17.56 6.08
C PRO A 13 17.46 -18.39 5.70
N ALA A 14 16.61 -18.69 6.70
CA ALA A 14 15.54 -19.66 6.59
C ALA A 14 14.92 -19.56 5.19
N PRO A 15 15.03 -20.62 4.38
CA PRO A 15 14.71 -20.58 2.96
C PRO A 15 13.34 -19.97 2.87
N LEU A 16 13.28 -18.76 2.29
CA LEU A 16 12.12 -17.84 2.29
C LEU A 16 10.86 -18.65 2.50
N GLU A 17 10.45 -18.79 3.78
CA GLU A 17 9.48 -19.83 4.16
C GLU A 17 8.34 -19.74 3.17
N GLU A 18 8.05 -20.87 2.52
CA GLU A 18 7.06 -21.02 1.46
C GLU A 18 5.78 -20.34 1.92
N LEU A 19 5.68 -19.06 1.58
CA LEU A 19 4.70 -18.17 2.18
C LEU A 19 3.44 -18.45 1.41
N GLU A 20 2.61 -19.33 1.94
CA GLU A 20 1.34 -19.66 1.32
C GLU A 20 0.20 -18.91 2.01
N PHE A 21 -0.72 -18.36 1.22
CA PHE A 21 -1.97 -17.81 1.71
C PHE A 21 -3.13 -18.39 0.90
N ARG A 22 -4.02 -19.10 1.59
CA ARG A 22 -5.18 -19.77 0.98
C ARG A 22 -6.46 -18.95 1.08
N GLY A 23 -6.49 -17.92 1.93
CA GLY A 23 -7.67 -17.11 2.19
C GLY A 23 -8.63 -17.74 3.20
N GLY A 24 -8.16 -18.70 4.01
CA GLY A 24 -8.99 -19.39 4.99
C GLY A 24 -9.43 -18.50 6.16
N PRO A 25 -10.53 -18.82 6.86
CA PRO A 25 -11.04 -18.03 7.98
C PRO A 25 -10.10 -17.96 9.19
N ASN A 26 -9.15 -18.91 9.29
CA ASN A 26 -8.16 -18.96 10.35
C ASN A 26 -6.82 -18.28 9.97
N GLU A 27 -6.69 -17.80 8.73
CA GLU A 27 -5.46 -17.17 8.25
C GLU A 27 -5.52 -15.65 8.46
N ASP A 28 -4.51 -15.11 9.15
CA ASP A 28 -4.41 -13.66 9.32
C ASP A 28 -3.76 -13.00 8.10
N VAL A 29 -4.60 -12.37 7.29
CA VAL A 29 -4.18 -11.56 6.14
C VAL A 29 -3.16 -10.48 6.52
N SER A 30 -3.18 -9.96 7.76
CA SER A 30 -2.24 -8.94 8.20
C SER A 30 -0.82 -9.50 8.37
N SER A 31 -0.72 -10.71 8.93
CA SER A 31 0.54 -11.44 9.06
C SER A 31 1.16 -11.75 7.69
N PHE A 32 0.33 -12.21 6.74
CA PHE A 32 0.73 -12.48 5.36
C PHE A 32 1.30 -11.24 4.65
N LEU A 33 0.56 -10.13 4.66
CA LEU A 33 1.02 -8.86 4.06
C LEU A 33 2.29 -8.33 4.74
N GLY A 34 2.43 -8.55 6.05
CA GLY A 34 3.63 -8.24 6.80
C GLY A 34 4.83 -9.09 6.35
N ALA A 35 4.63 -10.38 6.07
CA ALA A 35 5.66 -11.28 5.58
C ALA A 35 6.17 -10.87 4.19
N ILE A 36 5.27 -10.53 3.26
CA ILE A 36 5.64 -10.00 1.94
C ILE A 36 6.50 -8.75 2.07
N LYS A 37 6.08 -7.79 2.91
CA LYS A 37 6.84 -6.56 3.14
C LYS A 37 8.24 -6.85 3.72
N ARG A 38 8.35 -7.80 4.66
CA ARG A 38 9.66 -8.21 5.21
C ARG A 38 10.53 -8.86 4.13
N ALA A 39 9.97 -9.69 3.25
CA ALA A 39 10.69 -10.27 2.13
C ALA A 39 11.19 -9.20 1.15
N ALA A 40 10.33 -8.23 0.80
CA ALA A 40 10.69 -7.11 -0.05
C ALA A 40 11.82 -6.25 0.55
N VAL A 41 11.80 -5.99 1.86
CA VAL A 41 12.86 -5.26 2.55
C VAL A 41 14.18 -6.06 2.55
N LYS A 42 14.13 -7.37 2.83
CA LYS A 42 15.31 -8.24 2.78
C LYS A 42 15.98 -8.24 1.40
N GLN A 43 15.19 -8.16 0.34
CA GLN A 43 15.67 -8.11 -1.05
C GLN A 43 15.98 -6.69 -1.55
N GLY A 44 15.75 -5.65 -0.74
CA GLY A 44 15.93 -4.25 -1.18
C GLY A 44 14.89 -3.77 -2.21
N ARG A 45 13.78 -4.48 -2.39
CA ARG A 45 12.71 -4.25 -3.40
C ARG A 45 11.42 -3.65 -2.80
N HIS A 46 11.45 -3.13 -1.59
CA HIS A 46 10.25 -2.65 -0.88
C HIS A 46 9.55 -1.42 -1.50
N LEU A 47 10.18 -0.75 -2.47
CA LEU A 47 9.60 0.35 -3.26
C LEU A 47 9.12 -0.10 -4.64
N ASP A 48 9.41 -1.34 -5.01
CA ASP A 48 9.08 -1.91 -6.30
C ASP A 48 7.70 -2.56 -6.23
N ASN A 49 6.69 -1.82 -6.68
CA ASN A 49 5.30 -2.25 -6.62
C ASN A 49 5.06 -3.50 -7.46
N GLU A 50 5.62 -3.56 -8.67
CA GLU A 50 5.49 -4.72 -9.56
C GLU A 50 6.11 -5.96 -8.93
N TRP A 51 7.30 -5.82 -8.35
CA TRP A 51 7.94 -6.92 -7.64
C TRP A 51 7.11 -7.41 -6.46
N MET A 52 6.55 -6.51 -5.65
CA MET A 52 5.72 -6.90 -4.50
C MET A 52 4.43 -7.60 -4.93
N ILE A 53 3.80 -7.15 -6.02
CA ILE A 53 2.58 -7.76 -6.55
C ILE A 53 2.88 -9.15 -7.11
N SER A 54 3.91 -9.28 -7.94
CA SER A 54 4.33 -10.56 -8.52
C SER A 54 4.75 -11.56 -7.43
N TYR A 55 5.45 -11.08 -6.39
CA TYR A 55 5.79 -11.92 -5.24
C TYR A 55 4.55 -12.34 -4.47
N ALA A 56 3.61 -11.42 -4.22
CA ALA A 56 2.35 -11.74 -3.54
C ALA A 56 1.55 -12.78 -4.33
N GLU A 57 1.41 -12.62 -5.64
CA GLU A 57 0.74 -13.57 -6.55
C GLU A 57 1.35 -14.97 -6.47
N SER A 58 2.69 -15.07 -6.48
CA SER A 58 3.38 -16.37 -6.35
C SER A 58 3.09 -17.11 -5.03
N CYS A 59 2.66 -16.37 -4.00
CA CYS A 59 2.34 -16.84 -2.67
C CYS A 59 0.85 -17.24 -2.48
N LEU A 60 -0.03 -16.91 -3.44
CA LEU A 60 -1.46 -17.20 -3.33
C LEU A 60 -1.77 -18.64 -3.75
N ARG A 61 -2.74 -19.25 -3.07
CA ARG A 61 -3.26 -20.60 -3.34
C ARG A 61 -4.78 -20.61 -3.11
N GLY A 62 -5.49 -21.57 -3.73
CA GLY A 62 -6.92 -21.81 -3.47
C GLY A 62 -7.80 -20.57 -3.69
N ASP A 63 -8.74 -20.32 -2.77
CA ASP A 63 -9.74 -19.25 -2.86
C ASP A 63 -9.12 -17.85 -3.00
N ALA A 64 -7.94 -17.63 -2.39
CA ALA A 64 -7.21 -16.39 -2.56
C ALA A 64 -6.66 -16.18 -3.97
N MET A 65 -6.29 -17.25 -4.68
CA MET A 65 -5.85 -17.20 -6.07
C MET A 65 -7.05 -16.98 -7.01
N ASP A 66 -8.14 -17.73 -6.81
CA ASP A 66 -9.36 -17.58 -7.61
C ASP A 66 -9.89 -16.13 -7.53
N TRP A 67 -9.91 -15.55 -6.33
CA TRP A 67 -10.27 -14.15 -6.13
C TRP A 67 -9.31 -13.16 -6.82
N PHE A 68 -8.02 -13.46 -6.88
CA PHE A 68 -7.04 -12.62 -7.55
C PHE A 68 -7.24 -12.63 -9.06
N ASP A 69 -7.55 -13.79 -9.65
CA ASP A 69 -7.86 -13.93 -11.07
C ASP A 69 -9.17 -13.22 -11.45
N GLU A 70 -10.20 -13.28 -10.58
CA GLU A 70 -11.47 -12.57 -10.75
C GLU A 70 -11.32 -11.03 -10.81
N MET A 71 -10.31 -10.48 -10.14
CA MET A 71 -10.04 -9.05 -10.13
C MET A 71 -9.56 -8.50 -11.49
N GLY A 72 -9.09 -9.37 -12.38
CA GLY A 72 -8.69 -9.04 -13.75
C GLY A 72 -7.47 -8.11 -13.90
N THR A 73 -7.09 -7.86 -15.15
CA THR A 73 -5.91 -7.05 -15.53
C THR A 73 -5.93 -5.60 -15.04
N ASP A 74 -7.11 -5.10 -14.65
CA ASP A 74 -7.27 -3.75 -14.12
C ASP A 74 -6.55 -3.56 -12.78
N ILE A 75 -6.37 -4.63 -11.99
CA ILE A 75 -5.67 -4.57 -10.69
C ILE A 75 -4.20 -4.98 -10.80
N THR A 76 -3.81 -5.77 -11.81
CA THR A 76 -2.40 -6.08 -12.10
C THR A 76 -1.59 -4.83 -12.46
N SER A 77 -2.27 -3.76 -12.93
CA SER A 77 -1.68 -2.44 -13.19
C SER A 77 -1.70 -1.50 -11.98
N MET A 78 -2.23 -1.92 -10.83
CA MET A 78 -2.41 -1.05 -9.66
C MET A 78 -1.22 -1.09 -8.70
N ASP A 79 -1.04 0.01 -7.99
CA ASP A 79 -0.10 0.11 -6.86
C ASP A 79 -0.34 -0.97 -5.79
N TRP A 80 0.74 -1.42 -5.17
CA TRP A 80 0.75 -2.33 -4.02
C TRP A 80 -0.20 -1.91 -2.88
N ILE A 81 -0.38 -0.59 -2.69
CA ILE A 81 -1.29 -0.03 -1.68
C ILE A 81 -2.75 -0.42 -1.96
N SER A 82 -3.15 -0.43 -3.23
CA SER A 82 -4.50 -0.77 -3.66
C SER A 82 -4.76 -2.26 -3.46
N LEU A 83 -3.80 -3.10 -3.85
CA LEU A 83 -3.85 -4.55 -3.61
C LEU A 83 -3.99 -4.85 -2.11
N ARG A 84 -3.19 -4.18 -1.26
CA ARG A 84 -3.27 -4.32 0.20
C ARG A 84 -4.66 -3.98 0.75
N LYS A 85 -5.28 -2.90 0.27
CA LYS A 85 -6.64 -2.51 0.68
C LYS A 85 -7.68 -3.55 0.23
N ALA A 86 -7.53 -4.08 -0.98
CA ALA A 86 -8.41 -5.13 -1.51
C ALA A 86 -8.34 -6.40 -0.66
N PHE A 87 -7.13 -6.87 -0.32
CA PHE A 87 -6.92 -8.00 0.60
C PHE A 87 -7.59 -7.79 1.96
N LEU A 88 -7.38 -6.62 2.56
CA LEU A 88 -7.99 -6.30 3.86
C LEU A 88 -9.52 -6.20 3.75
N ARG A 89 -10.08 -5.78 2.62
CA ARG A 89 -11.54 -5.72 2.45
C ARG A 89 -12.14 -7.13 2.30
N ARG A 90 -11.46 -8.03 1.61
CA ARG A 90 -11.95 -9.38 1.30
C ARG A 90 -11.77 -10.34 2.48
N PHE A 91 -10.55 -10.47 3.01
CA PHE A 91 -10.20 -11.53 3.96
C PHE A 91 -10.17 -11.08 5.41
N ARG A 92 -10.14 -9.77 5.69
CA ARG A 92 -10.18 -9.26 7.07
C ARG A 92 -11.62 -9.16 7.61
N SER A 93 -12.60 -9.74 6.94
CA SER A 93 -14.00 -9.66 7.35
C SER A 93 -14.42 -10.92 8.11
N PRO A 94 -14.29 -10.97 9.45
CA PRO A 94 -15.31 -11.58 10.25
C PRO A 94 -16.42 -10.54 10.36
N LEU A 95 -17.30 -10.45 9.37
CA LEU A 95 -18.58 -9.80 9.63
C LEU A 95 -19.25 -10.71 10.67
N PRO A 96 -19.41 -10.30 11.94
CA PRO A 96 -20.28 -11.05 12.84
C PRO A 96 -21.61 -11.22 12.11
N PRO A 97 -22.21 -12.42 12.08
CA PRO A 97 -23.53 -12.57 11.48
C PRO A 97 -24.39 -11.45 12.06
N PRO A 98 -25.11 -10.66 11.24
CA PRO A 98 -26.07 -9.70 11.77
C PRO A 98 -26.90 -10.46 12.79
N PRO A 99 -27.07 -9.95 14.03
CA PRO A 99 -27.74 -10.69 15.08
C PRO A 99 -29.07 -11.17 14.53
N ALA A 100 -29.24 -12.49 14.45
CA ALA A 100 -30.47 -13.12 14.03
C ALA A 100 -31.53 -12.88 15.13
N ALA A 101 -32.12 -11.69 15.11
CA ALA A 101 -33.39 -11.28 15.72
C ALA A 101 -33.62 -9.81 15.30
N ALA A 102 -34.57 -9.43 14.45
CA ALA A 102 -35.93 -9.94 14.39
C ALA A 102 -36.43 -10.07 12.94
N THR A 103 -37.02 -11.24 12.68
CA THR A 103 -38.13 -11.43 11.77
C THR A 103 -39.24 -10.44 12.12
N GLU A 104 -39.45 -9.40 11.32
CA GLU A 104 -40.80 -8.87 11.06
C GLU A 104 -40.94 -8.58 9.57
N GLU A 105 -41.55 -9.57 8.93
CA GLU A 105 -42.43 -9.51 7.77
C GLU A 105 -43.05 -8.12 7.55
N ALA A 106 -42.51 -7.34 6.62
CA ALA A 106 -43.16 -6.16 6.07
C ALA A 106 -43.45 -6.37 4.59
N THR A 107 -44.66 -6.89 4.39
CA THR A 107 -45.47 -6.96 3.18
C THR A 107 -45.17 -5.91 2.13
N ILE A 108 -44.98 -6.43 0.93
CA ILE A 108 -44.91 -5.74 -0.36
C ILE A 108 -46.17 -4.88 -0.54
N THR A 109 -45.99 -3.58 -0.73
CA THR A 109 -46.87 -2.76 -1.58
C THR A 109 -46.07 -1.59 -2.13
N GLU A 110 -45.64 -1.70 -3.40
CA GLU A 110 -45.51 -0.50 -4.23
C GLU A 110 -46.92 0.12 -4.42
N PRO A 111 -47.01 1.44 -4.64
CA PRO A 111 -47.21 1.82 -6.04
C PRO A 111 -46.53 3.14 -6.47
N VAL A 112 -45.93 3.06 -7.66
CA VAL A 112 -46.03 3.97 -8.82
C VAL A 112 -45.72 5.48 -8.74
N THR A 113 -44.92 5.88 -9.73
CA THR A 113 -44.95 7.14 -10.50
C THR A 113 -44.51 8.47 -9.86
N GLY A 114 -43.26 8.84 -10.18
CA GLY A 114 -42.92 10.05 -10.94
C GLY A 114 -43.08 11.43 -10.28
N ALA A 115 -41.96 12.15 -10.09
CA ALA A 115 -41.89 13.58 -10.38
C ALA A 115 -40.43 14.08 -10.38
N LYS A 116 -40.08 14.64 -11.53
CA LYS A 116 -38.91 15.49 -11.78
C LYS A 116 -39.12 16.83 -11.08
N ALA A 117 -38.00 17.47 -10.69
CA ALA A 117 -37.85 18.87 -10.29
C ALA A 117 -38.07 19.24 -8.82
N ALA A 118 -36.97 19.47 -8.10
CA ALA A 118 -36.75 20.69 -7.31
C ALA A 118 -35.27 20.83 -6.95
N ARG A 119 -34.59 21.73 -7.65
CA ARG A 119 -33.33 22.33 -7.20
C ARG A 119 -33.64 23.34 -6.10
N LYS A 120 -32.67 23.48 -5.19
CA LYS A 120 -32.25 24.74 -4.52
C LYS A 120 -32.90 25.05 -3.16
N ALA A 121 -31.99 25.45 -2.27
CA ALA A 121 -32.16 26.17 -1.00
C ALA A 121 -32.56 25.32 0.22
N ILE A 122 -31.58 25.00 1.07
CA ILE A 122 -31.61 25.42 2.48
C ILE A 122 -30.17 25.58 2.99
N ALA A 123 -29.74 26.83 3.11
CA ALA A 123 -28.64 27.22 3.99
C ALA A 123 -29.25 27.79 5.27
N LYS A 124 -28.47 27.75 6.36
CA LYS A 124 -28.50 28.66 7.51
C LYS A 124 -29.39 28.27 8.70
N LYS A 125 -28.70 28.05 9.84
CA LYS A 125 -28.84 28.71 11.15
C LYS A 125 -29.19 27.80 12.35
N ALA A 126 -28.53 28.14 13.46
CA ALA A 126 -28.75 27.84 14.88
C ALA A 126 -27.70 26.85 15.44
N ASN A 127 -27.05 27.05 16.60
CA ASN A 127 -27.13 28.06 17.67
C ASN A 127 -25.80 27.89 18.47
N ALA A 128 -25.03 28.93 18.77
CA ALA A 128 -25.06 29.75 19.99
C ALA A 128 -25.09 28.96 21.33
N GLU A 129 -23.96 29.04 22.04
CA GLU A 129 -23.84 29.63 23.39
C GLU A 129 -24.44 28.90 24.61
N THR A 130 -23.56 28.53 25.56
CA THR A 130 -23.71 28.61 27.04
C THR A 130 -22.44 28.03 27.68
N GLU A 131 -21.50 28.83 28.18
CA GLU A 131 -21.43 29.43 29.54
C GLU A 131 -21.47 28.40 30.68
N GLU A 132 -20.28 28.17 31.26
CA GLU A 132 -19.90 28.48 32.65
C GLU A 132 -20.85 28.21 33.84
N VAL A 133 -20.17 27.90 34.96
CA VAL A 133 -20.59 27.90 36.37
C VAL A 133 -21.41 26.72 36.89
N GLY A 134 -20.95 26.12 38.00
CA GLY A 134 -21.92 25.60 38.98
C GLY A 134 -21.47 24.49 39.92
N SER A 135 -20.69 24.89 40.94
CA SER A 135 -20.64 24.23 42.25
C SER A 135 -22.01 23.79 42.76
N SER A 136 -22.13 22.60 43.37
CA SER A 136 -23.18 22.32 44.36
C SER A 136 -22.83 21.12 45.24
N ALA A 137 -22.94 21.38 46.55
CA ALA A 137 -22.76 20.46 47.65
C ALA A 137 -23.95 19.50 47.82
N GLY A 138 -23.72 18.37 48.48
CA GLY A 138 -24.81 17.49 48.91
C GLY A 138 -24.33 16.20 49.56
N ALA A 139 -23.97 16.29 50.84
CA ALA A 139 -23.72 15.14 51.71
C ALA A 139 -25.03 14.40 52.06
N THR A 140 -24.97 13.08 52.26
CA THR A 140 -25.47 12.40 53.47
C THR A 140 -25.09 10.91 53.50
N GLY A 141 -24.20 10.58 54.44
CA GLY A 141 -24.39 9.49 55.42
C GLY A 141 -24.50 8.03 54.95
N LYS A 142 -23.39 7.28 55.10
CA LYS A 142 -23.50 5.94 55.68
C LYS A 142 -22.30 5.63 56.57
N LYS A 143 -22.57 5.55 57.86
CA LYS A 143 -21.66 5.22 58.96
C LYS A 143 -21.52 3.70 59.01
N VAL A 144 -20.32 3.18 58.75
CA VAL A 144 -19.94 1.81 59.12
C VAL A 144 -18.71 1.92 60.01
N THR A 145 -18.94 1.61 61.28
CA THR A 145 -17.90 1.48 62.31
C THR A 145 -17.16 0.17 62.10
N GLY A 146 -15.84 0.24 61.94
CA GLY A 146 -14.93 -0.89 61.90
C GLY A 146 -13.55 -0.45 62.33
N VAL A 147 -13.35 -0.40 63.65
CA VAL A 147 -12.10 -0.12 64.33
C VAL A 147 -11.16 -1.31 64.16
N THR A 148 -10.07 -1.19 63.40
CA THR A 148 -8.71 -1.71 63.70
C THR A 148 -7.73 -1.42 62.55
N ALA A 149 -6.43 -1.38 62.86
CA ALA A 149 -5.27 -1.19 61.96
C ALA A 149 -4.87 0.26 61.64
N LYS A 150 -4.43 0.99 62.67
CA LYS A 150 -3.78 2.31 62.56
C LYS A 150 -2.28 2.19 62.84
N LYS A 151 -1.49 1.49 62.01
CA LYS A 151 0.00 1.58 62.05
C LYS A 151 0.74 0.97 60.84
N THR A 152 0.37 1.27 59.59
CA THR A 152 1.17 0.82 58.43
C THR A 152 1.12 1.70 57.16
N VAL A 153 0.33 2.78 57.11
CA VAL A 153 0.02 3.48 55.83
C VAL A 153 0.89 4.72 55.53
N ALA A 154 1.90 5.03 56.35
CA ALA A 154 2.73 6.24 56.15
C ALA A 154 4.02 6.01 55.34
N ALA A 155 4.42 4.75 55.11
CA ALA A 155 5.65 4.43 54.36
C ALA A 155 5.40 4.16 52.85
N GLU A 156 4.16 3.91 52.43
CA GLU A 156 3.84 3.53 51.05
C GLU A 156 3.68 4.75 50.12
N ALA A 157 3.23 5.89 50.66
CA ALA A 157 2.97 7.10 49.89
C ALA A 157 4.24 7.81 49.37
N THR A 158 5.41 7.58 50.00
CA THR A 158 6.69 8.14 49.55
C THR A 158 7.36 7.30 48.45
N SER A 159 7.02 6.01 48.31
CA SER A 159 7.60 5.17 47.23
C SER A 159 6.92 5.42 45.88
N ALA A 160 5.63 5.80 45.89
CA ALA A 160 4.87 6.06 44.66
C ALA A 160 5.33 7.34 43.94
N THR A 161 5.77 8.37 44.67
CA THR A 161 6.25 9.62 44.07
C THR A 161 7.65 9.48 43.49
N GLU A 162 8.54 8.69 44.11
CA GLU A 162 9.88 8.40 43.59
C GLU A 162 9.81 7.54 42.32
N ALA A 163 8.90 6.55 42.27
CA ALA A 163 8.65 5.77 41.06
C ALA A 163 8.11 6.62 39.89
N ALA A 164 7.25 7.61 40.16
CA ALA A 164 6.74 8.51 39.14
C ALA A 164 7.84 9.44 38.57
N ALA A 165 8.75 9.92 39.42
CA ALA A 165 9.89 10.73 38.98
C ALA A 165 10.88 9.91 38.11
N ALA A 166 11.17 8.67 38.50
CA ALA A 166 12.01 7.76 37.71
C ALA A 166 11.39 7.42 36.35
N ALA A 167 10.07 7.23 36.30
CA ALA A 167 9.35 6.99 35.04
C ALA A 167 9.39 8.21 34.10
N ALA A 168 9.27 9.43 34.64
CA ALA A 168 9.37 10.66 33.86
C ALA A 168 10.79 10.87 33.28
N GLU A 169 11.83 10.57 34.05
CA GLU A 169 13.22 10.66 33.57
C GLU A 169 13.50 9.61 32.49
N ALA A 170 13.02 8.37 32.68
CA ALA A 170 13.13 7.32 31.68
C ALA A 170 12.42 7.68 30.37
N ALA A 171 11.22 8.27 30.44
CA ALA A 171 10.49 8.75 29.26
C ALA A 171 11.24 9.87 28.54
N SER A 172 11.84 10.81 29.28
CA SER A 172 12.67 11.88 28.71
C SER A 172 13.90 11.33 27.98
N ARG A 173 14.65 10.40 28.60
CA ARG A 173 15.80 9.74 27.98
C ARG A 173 15.41 8.97 26.72
N ALA A 174 14.27 8.28 26.74
CA ALA A 174 13.74 7.57 25.59
C ALA A 174 13.39 8.53 24.43
N ALA A 175 12.78 9.68 24.73
CA ALA A 175 12.48 10.70 23.73
C ALA A 175 13.75 11.29 23.10
N THR A 176 14.79 11.59 23.89
CA THR A 176 16.08 12.07 23.36
C THR A 176 16.77 11.01 22.50
N ALA A 177 16.73 9.73 22.91
CA ALA A 177 17.30 8.64 22.12
C ALA A 177 16.56 8.45 20.78
N ALA A 178 15.23 8.58 20.77
CA ALA A 178 14.43 8.53 19.56
C ALA A 178 14.77 9.70 18.61
N ALA A 179 14.88 10.92 19.13
CA ALA A 179 15.27 12.09 18.35
C ALA A 179 16.67 11.93 17.72
N LYS A 180 17.64 11.39 18.47
CA LYS A 180 18.99 11.13 17.96
C LYS A 180 19.00 10.09 16.84
N ARG A 181 18.22 9.01 16.99
CA ARG A 181 18.06 7.98 15.93
C ARG A 181 17.42 8.55 14.67
N ALA A 182 16.39 9.38 14.82
CA ALA A 182 15.76 10.06 13.69
C ALA A 182 16.74 10.97 12.94
N ALA A 183 17.56 11.75 13.66
CA ALA A 183 18.58 12.60 13.06
C ALA A 183 19.66 11.78 12.32
N THR A 184 20.11 10.66 12.88
CA THR A 184 21.07 9.76 12.21
C THR A 184 20.47 9.13 10.95
N ALA A 185 19.20 8.71 10.98
CA ALA A 185 18.51 8.16 9.82
C ALA A 185 18.37 9.20 8.69
N ALA A 186 18.05 10.45 9.04
CA ALA A 186 17.99 11.56 8.08
C ALA A 186 19.36 11.81 7.41
N ALA A 187 20.45 11.82 8.19
CA ALA A 187 21.81 11.97 7.66
C ALA A 187 22.26 10.81 6.75
N MET A 188 21.82 9.57 7.04
CA MET A 188 22.07 8.44 6.15
C MET A 188 21.27 8.54 4.85
N ALA A 189 20.02 9.01 4.91
CA ALA A 189 19.19 9.20 3.73
C ALA A 189 19.77 10.29 2.80
N THR A 190 20.28 11.40 3.33
CA THR A 190 20.92 12.44 2.51
C THR A 190 22.20 11.91 1.84
N LYS A 191 23.03 11.16 2.56
CA LYS A 191 24.24 10.55 2.00
C LYS A 191 23.91 9.50 0.91
N ALA A 192 22.84 8.73 1.10
CA ALA A 192 22.37 7.78 0.09
C ALA A 192 21.84 8.49 -1.17
N ALA A 193 21.15 9.63 -1.01
CA ALA A 193 20.69 10.43 -2.14
C ALA A 193 21.85 11.05 -2.93
N GLU A 194 22.90 11.50 -2.25
CA GLU A 194 24.12 12.01 -2.89
C GLU A 194 24.84 10.91 -3.70
N ALA A 195 25.01 9.72 -3.12
CA ALA A 195 25.60 8.58 -3.81
C ALA A 195 24.75 8.13 -5.02
N ALA A 196 23.42 8.19 -4.92
CA ALA A 196 22.53 7.89 -6.03
C ALA A 196 22.65 8.93 -7.17
N ALA A 197 22.85 10.20 -6.84
CA ALA A 197 23.08 11.26 -7.83
C ALA A 197 24.42 11.08 -8.56
N GLU A 198 25.49 10.70 -7.83
CA GLU A 198 26.80 10.39 -8.43
C GLU A 198 26.72 9.17 -9.37
N ALA A 199 26.03 8.11 -8.96
CA ALA A 199 25.79 6.93 -9.79
C ALA A 199 24.97 7.26 -11.05
N ALA A 200 23.95 8.11 -10.93
CA ALA A 200 23.15 8.55 -12.07
C ALA A 200 23.99 9.40 -13.06
N ALA A 201 24.88 10.25 -12.56
CA ALA A 201 25.80 11.02 -13.39
C ALA A 201 26.79 10.12 -14.15
N ALA A 202 27.31 9.09 -13.49
CA ALA A 202 28.18 8.08 -14.13
C ALA A 202 27.45 7.32 -15.24
N ALA A 203 26.21 6.87 -14.99
CA ALA A 203 25.40 6.18 -16.00
C ALA A 203 25.08 7.08 -17.21
N ALA A 204 24.83 8.37 -17.00
CA ALA A 204 24.62 9.34 -18.09
C ALA A 204 25.89 9.56 -18.94
N ALA A 205 27.08 9.52 -18.34
CA ALA A 205 28.35 9.61 -19.05
C ALA A 205 28.59 8.38 -19.96
N GLU A 206 28.24 7.17 -19.50
CA GLU A 206 28.33 5.96 -20.33
C GLU A 206 27.35 6.00 -21.52
N ALA A 207 26.11 6.45 -21.28
CA ALA A 207 25.09 6.56 -22.32
C ALA A 207 25.48 7.56 -23.43
N THR A 208 26.11 8.68 -23.07
CA THR A 208 26.61 9.66 -24.04
C THR A 208 27.81 9.13 -24.83
N GLY A 209 28.71 8.37 -24.20
CA GLY A 209 29.80 7.68 -24.88
C GLY A 209 29.31 6.67 -25.94
N MET A 210 28.28 5.89 -25.62
CA MET A 210 27.70 4.92 -26.55
C MET A 210 27.06 5.58 -27.78
N LYS A 211 26.36 6.70 -27.60
CA LYS A 211 25.75 7.43 -28.72
C LYS A 211 26.81 7.96 -29.70
N ALA A 212 27.91 8.51 -29.20
CA ALA A 212 29.03 8.97 -30.03
C ALA A 212 29.71 7.81 -30.80
N ALA A 213 29.83 6.63 -30.17
CA ALA A 213 30.38 5.45 -30.82
C ALA A 213 29.46 4.93 -31.95
N VAL A 214 28.15 4.92 -31.73
CA VAL A 214 27.16 4.51 -32.74
C VAL A 214 27.14 5.50 -33.93
N GLU A 215 27.21 6.81 -33.68
CA GLU A 215 27.26 7.82 -34.74
C GLU A 215 28.55 7.71 -35.57
N LYS A 216 29.70 7.50 -34.92
CA LYS A 216 30.98 7.27 -35.60
C LYS A 216 30.96 5.98 -36.44
N ALA A 217 30.34 4.92 -35.92
CA ALA A 217 30.17 3.66 -36.67
C ALA A 217 29.22 3.80 -37.86
N ALA A 218 28.16 4.62 -37.74
CA ALA A 218 27.22 4.91 -38.83
C ALA A 218 27.90 5.71 -39.95
N LEU A 219 28.76 6.68 -39.62
CA LEU A 219 29.48 7.47 -40.62
C LEU A 219 30.49 6.63 -41.41
N SER A 220 31.11 5.64 -40.76
CA SER A 220 32.08 4.73 -41.41
C SER A 220 31.44 3.71 -42.37
N LYS A 221 30.15 3.42 -42.23
CA LYS A 221 29.43 2.44 -43.07
C LYS A 221 28.68 3.08 -44.23
N ARG A 222 28.83 4.39 -44.46
CA ARG A 222 28.18 5.07 -45.58
C ARG A 222 28.71 4.43 -46.87
N PRO A 223 27.87 3.70 -47.64
CA PRO A 223 28.32 3.09 -48.87
C PRO A 223 28.77 4.22 -49.78
N THR A 224 29.99 4.11 -50.32
CA THR A 224 30.47 4.99 -51.38
C THR A 224 29.45 4.91 -52.50
N VAL A 225 28.67 5.98 -52.66
CA VAL A 225 27.66 6.10 -53.72
C VAL A 225 28.45 6.08 -55.02
N GLN A 226 28.52 4.91 -55.64
CA GLN A 226 29.00 4.77 -56.99
C GLN A 226 27.96 5.47 -57.86
N GLU A 227 28.38 6.56 -58.51
CA GLU A 227 27.55 7.40 -59.36
C GLU A 227 27.01 6.54 -60.51
N VAL A 228 25.75 6.10 -60.38
CA VAL A 228 25.06 5.35 -61.43
C VAL A 228 24.58 6.35 -62.47
N PRO A 229 24.97 6.21 -63.75
CA PRO A 229 24.56 7.13 -64.81
C PRO A 229 23.04 7.11 -64.97
N ALA A 230 22.48 8.32 -65.05
CA ALA A 230 21.05 8.62 -65.10
C ALA A 230 20.33 7.82 -66.20
N ALA A 231 19.47 6.89 -65.78
CA ALA A 231 18.47 6.28 -66.65
C ALA A 231 17.23 7.18 -66.74
N PRO A 232 16.61 7.31 -67.93
CA PRO A 232 15.43 8.15 -68.15
C PRO A 232 14.21 7.63 -67.39
N LEU A 233 13.51 8.56 -66.74
CA LEU A 233 12.38 8.33 -65.84
C LEU A 233 11.15 7.74 -66.57
N PRO A 234 10.48 6.70 -66.03
CA PRO A 234 9.14 6.36 -66.43
C PRO A 234 8.12 7.35 -65.83
N ILE A 235 7.16 7.70 -66.67
CA ILE A 235 6.08 8.65 -66.47
C ILE A 235 5.30 8.31 -65.18
N THR A 236 5.28 9.24 -64.24
CA THR A 236 4.45 9.19 -63.03
C THR A 236 2.97 9.34 -63.41
N VAL A 237 2.22 8.25 -63.30
CA VAL A 237 0.76 8.28 -63.24
C VAL A 237 0.37 8.73 -61.83
N GLY A 238 -0.26 9.90 -61.74
CA GLY A 238 -0.73 10.47 -60.48
C GLY A 238 -1.77 9.58 -59.81
N TYR A 239 -1.45 9.07 -58.62
CA TYR A 239 -2.43 8.58 -57.67
C TYR A 239 -2.64 9.65 -56.61
N ASP A 240 -3.87 10.16 -56.58
CA ASP A 240 -4.38 11.13 -55.64
C ASP A 240 -4.51 10.47 -54.25
N ILE A 241 -3.69 10.88 -53.28
CA ILE A 241 -3.68 10.37 -51.88
C ILE A 241 -4.65 11.22 -51.03
N GLY A 242 -5.77 11.64 -51.62
CA GLY A 242 -6.71 12.58 -51.05
C GLY A 242 -7.83 12.00 -50.17
N ASP A 243 -7.97 10.67 -49.99
CA ASP A 243 -9.23 10.16 -49.44
C ASP A 243 -9.14 8.89 -48.56
N LEU A 244 -8.24 8.87 -47.58
CA LEU A 244 -8.16 7.77 -46.59
C LEU A 244 -8.30 8.21 -45.12
N LYS A 245 -8.60 9.48 -44.85
CA LYS A 245 -8.68 10.00 -43.47
C LYS A 245 -10.07 9.99 -42.83
N ALA A 246 -11.11 9.47 -43.50
CA ALA A 246 -12.50 9.64 -43.04
C ALA A 246 -13.24 8.37 -42.55
N LYS A 247 -12.61 7.18 -42.48
CA LYS A 247 -13.37 5.93 -42.22
C LYS A 247 -12.96 5.07 -41.00
N CYS A 248 -12.08 5.55 -40.12
CA CYS A 248 -11.67 4.78 -38.93
C CYS A 248 -12.21 5.27 -37.57
N LEU A 249 -13.17 6.20 -37.53
CA LEU A 249 -13.94 6.50 -36.31
C LEU A 249 -15.38 6.01 -36.48
N THR A 250 -15.63 4.76 -36.07
CA THR A 250 -16.92 4.19 -35.60
C THR A 250 -16.90 2.68 -35.80
N LYS A 251 -16.11 1.97 -34.98
CA LYS A 251 -16.42 0.56 -34.73
C LYS A 251 -16.59 0.37 -33.24
N ALA A 252 -17.85 0.51 -32.84
CA ALA A 252 -18.40 0.09 -31.57
C ALA A 252 -17.88 -1.31 -31.21
N ARG A 253 -17.34 -1.45 -29.99
CA ARG A 253 -17.14 -2.76 -29.38
C ARG A 253 -18.51 -3.30 -28.97
N PRO A 254 -18.92 -4.49 -29.45
CA PRO A 254 -20.14 -5.13 -29.00
C PRO A 254 -19.92 -5.75 -27.61
N HIS A 255 -21.00 -5.73 -26.84
CA HIS A 255 -21.22 -6.46 -25.60
C HIS A 255 -20.65 -7.88 -25.65
N TYR A 256 -19.83 -8.25 -24.67
CA TYR A 256 -19.60 -9.67 -24.36
C TYR A 256 -20.73 -10.13 -23.43
N ILE A 257 -21.62 -10.92 -24.03
CA ILE A 257 -22.72 -11.64 -23.40
C ILE A 257 -22.15 -12.86 -22.67
N SER A 258 -22.73 -13.10 -21.49
CA SER A 258 -22.59 -14.25 -20.62
C SER A 258 -22.58 -15.61 -21.33
N HIS A 259 -21.64 -16.47 -20.95
CA HIS A 259 -21.80 -17.93 -20.93
C HIS A 259 -21.07 -18.42 -19.67
N VAL A 260 -21.78 -18.78 -18.61
CA VAL A 260 -22.28 -20.14 -18.33
C VAL A 260 -21.14 -21.17 -18.38
N PHE A 261 -20.60 -21.51 -17.21
CA PHE A 261 -20.17 -22.87 -16.92
C PHE A 261 -20.65 -23.24 -15.51
N SER A 262 -21.66 -24.11 -15.50
CA SER A 262 -22.09 -24.90 -14.36
C SER A 262 -21.40 -26.25 -14.51
N TYR A 263 -20.60 -26.66 -13.53
CA TYR A 263 -20.31 -28.06 -13.20
C TYR A 263 -19.93 -28.14 -11.72
#